data_AF-A0A6G6Y9I8-F1
#
_entry.id   AF-A0A6G6Y9I8-F1
#
_cell.length_a   1.000
_cell.length_b   1.000
_cell.length_c   1.000
_cell.angle_alpha   90.00
_cell.angle_beta   90.00
_cell.angle_gamma   90.00
#
_symmetry.space_group_name_H-M   'P 1'
#
loop_
_entity.id
_entity.type
_entity.pdbx_description
1 polymer ?
#
loop_
_entity_poly.entity_id
_entity_poly.type
_entity_poly.pdbx_seq_one_letter_code
_entity_poly.pdbx_strand_id
1 'polypeptide(L)'
;MNAIPHHARLYLRPIHFVDTPVGRDGDVARLAGGLQWFAAYELTAMVDGARAARRVVPVAELPSVAEEVAQGEALLELARRISAPRAPLQLGERALRFDQPQVMGILNVTPDSFSDGGKHIDNPAGAAGAGMDMSAAGAAVIDVGGESTRPGAETVWEGDEIARTAPVVERLVRGGALVSIDTRKAGVMEAALAAGAHIVNDVAALLWDDRAIDVVAGSGCPVVLMHSPDPKKGPHGGSGYRDPLVETYDWLEARVDAVVAAGVDRARILIDPGIGFGKALSDNLALLNGLALFHGLGCPVVLGASRKRIVGALSNEAPTDRRLGGSLALALKGAEFGTQLIRVHDVFETAQALRVWRGMRDAALTAG
;
A
#
# COMPACT_ATOMS: atom_id res chain seq x y z
N MET A 1 35.84 1.67 -7.35
CA MET A 1 34.48 1.24 -6.96
C MET A 1 34.60 -0.04 -6.18
N ASN A 2 34.00 -0.16 -4.99
CA ASN A 2 34.01 -1.44 -4.26
C ASN A 2 33.26 -2.47 -5.11
N ALA A 3 33.93 -3.58 -5.43
CA ALA A 3 33.31 -4.67 -6.18
C ALA A 3 32.07 -5.19 -5.44
N ILE A 4 30.94 -5.32 -6.14
CA ILE A 4 29.72 -5.91 -5.59
C ILE A 4 29.96 -7.41 -5.41
N PRO A 5 29.80 -7.98 -4.20
CA PRO A 5 30.03 -9.41 -4.00
C PRO A 5 29.11 -10.31 -4.84
N HIS A 6 29.64 -11.43 -5.34
CA HIS A 6 28.91 -12.39 -6.20
C HIS A 6 27.68 -13.03 -5.56
N HIS A 7 27.59 -13.06 -4.23
CA HIS A 7 26.46 -13.62 -3.48
C HIS A 7 25.61 -12.51 -2.82
N ALA A 8 25.85 -11.24 -3.16
CA ALA A 8 25.07 -10.15 -2.60
C ALA A 8 23.65 -10.14 -3.16
N ARG A 9 22.69 -9.83 -2.29
CA ARG A 9 21.31 -9.50 -2.69
C ARG A 9 21.26 -8.03 -3.10
N LEU A 10 20.73 -7.76 -4.29
CA LEU A 10 20.69 -6.42 -4.87
C LEU A 10 19.31 -5.80 -4.72
N TYR A 11 19.29 -4.49 -4.46
CA TYR A 11 18.09 -3.68 -4.34
C TYR A 11 18.26 -2.44 -5.21
N LEU A 12 17.20 -2.07 -5.93
CA LEU A 12 17.14 -0.83 -6.70
C LEU A 12 16.03 0.06 -6.17
N ARG A 13 16.39 1.24 -5.68
CA ARG A 13 15.44 2.26 -5.28
C ARG A 13 15.50 3.45 -6.24
N PRO A 14 14.37 3.84 -6.88
CA PRO A 14 14.30 5.07 -7.65
C PRO A 14 14.64 6.30 -6.80
N ILE A 15 15.52 7.17 -7.30
CA ILE A 15 15.92 8.44 -6.68
C ILE A 15 16.08 9.53 -7.76
N HIS A 16 16.33 10.76 -7.33
CA HIS A 16 16.45 11.92 -8.24
C HIS A 16 15.20 12.06 -9.13
N PHE A 17 14.04 12.17 -8.48
CA PHE A 17 12.77 12.42 -9.16
C PHE A 17 12.82 13.75 -9.90
N VAL A 18 12.17 13.78 -11.06
CA VAL A 18 12.18 14.91 -11.97
C VAL A 18 10.75 15.35 -12.25
N ASP A 19 10.56 16.65 -12.41
CA ASP A 19 9.22 17.18 -12.67
C ASP A 19 8.73 16.85 -14.09
N THR A 20 9.66 16.82 -15.06
CA THR A 20 9.34 16.56 -16.47
C THR A 20 10.33 15.60 -17.13
N PRO A 21 9.85 14.68 -17.99
CA PRO A 21 10.69 13.90 -18.88
C PRO A 21 11.09 14.63 -20.17
N VAL A 22 10.49 15.80 -20.47
CA VAL A 22 10.72 16.52 -21.73
C VAL A 22 12.20 16.91 -21.85
N GLY A 23 12.82 16.55 -22.97
CA GLY A 23 14.24 16.82 -23.25
C GLY A 23 15.22 15.92 -22.50
N ARG A 24 14.76 14.78 -21.95
CA ARG A 24 15.56 13.85 -21.13
C ARG A 24 15.46 12.41 -21.63
N ASP A 25 15.29 12.24 -22.93
CA ASP A 25 15.13 10.92 -23.56
C ASP A 25 16.33 10.02 -23.25
N GLY A 26 16.08 8.84 -22.69
CA GLY A 26 17.12 7.89 -22.25
C GLY A 26 17.71 8.17 -20.87
N ASP A 27 17.59 9.40 -20.35
CA ASP A 27 18.16 9.81 -19.06
C ASP A 27 17.20 9.60 -17.87
N VAL A 28 15.91 9.39 -18.15
CA VAL A 28 14.88 9.20 -17.12
C VAL A 28 14.01 7.99 -17.41
N ALA A 29 13.49 7.39 -16.35
CA ALA A 29 12.54 6.28 -16.43
C ALA A 29 11.22 6.65 -15.74
N ARG A 30 10.12 6.12 -16.28
CA ARG A 30 8.79 6.27 -15.70
C ARG A 30 8.64 5.32 -14.51
N LEU A 31 8.06 5.77 -13.42
CA LEU A 31 7.79 4.93 -12.25
C LEU A 31 6.41 4.27 -12.37
N ALA A 32 6.38 2.94 -12.42
CA ALA A 32 5.18 2.10 -12.39
C ALA A 32 4.06 2.50 -13.39
N GLY A 33 4.42 3.11 -14.52
CA GLY A 33 3.48 3.66 -15.51
C GLY A 33 2.66 4.87 -15.05
N GLY A 34 2.98 5.47 -13.90
CA GLY A 34 2.26 6.61 -13.31
C GLY A 34 2.76 7.99 -13.80
N LEU A 35 2.53 9.04 -13.02
CA LEU A 35 2.90 10.42 -13.39
C LEU A 35 4.30 10.86 -12.92
N GLN A 36 5.08 9.93 -12.35
CA GLN A 36 6.38 10.21 -11.76
C GLN A 36 7.52 9.67 -12.63
N TRP A 37 8.61 10.44 -12.69
CA TRP A 37 9.81 10.15 -13.44
C TRP A 37 11.04 10.32 -12.55
N PHE A 38 12.08 9.53 -12.80
CA PHE A 38 13.30 9.57 -12.00
C PHE A 38 14.53 9.37 -12.88
N ALA A 39 15.66 9.95 -12.48
CA ALA A 39 16.89 9.99 -13.28
C ALA A 39 17.98 9.02 -12.81
N ALA A 40 17.84 8.43 -11.61
CA ALA A 40 18.82 7.49 -11.10
C ALA A 40 18.21 6.44 -10.17
N TYR A 41 18.92 5.34 -10.00
CA TYR A 41 18.68 4.35 -8.98
C TYR A 41 19.73 4.47 -7.88
N GLU A 42 19.33 4.21 -6.65
CA GLU A 42 20.24 3.75 -5.62
C GLU A 42 20.31 2.23 -5.66
N LEU A 43 21.47 1.72 -6.08
CA LEU A 43 21.81 0.31 -6.03
C LEU A 43 22.44 -0.01 -4.67
N THR A 44 21.77 -0.85 -3.90
CA THR A 44 22.26 -1.35 -2.61
C THR A 44 22.56 -2.84 -2.72
N ALA A 45 23.73 -3.26 -2.26
CA ALA A 45 24.12 -4.66 -2.17
C ALA A 45 24.21 -5.08 -0.70
N MET A 46 23.49 -6.14 -0.34
CA MET A 46 23.45 -6.70 1.02
C MET A 46 24.12 -8.07 1.05
N VAL A 47 24.95 -8.31 2.07
CA VAL A 47 25.60 -9.60 2.35
C VAL A 47 25.39 -9.90 3.83
N ASP A 48 24.84 -11.08 4.15
CA ASP A 48 24.61 -11.54 5.53
C ASP A 48 23.85 -10.52 6.42
N GLY A 49 22.92 -9.78 5.81
CA GLY A 49 22.11 -8.75 6.49
C GLY A 49 22.85 -7.44 6.76
N ALA A 50 24.04 -7.24 6.20
CA ALA A 50 24.80 -5.98 6.27
C ALA A 50 24.96 -5.36 4.88
N ARG A 51 25.02 -4.03 4.84
CA ARG A 51 25.21 -3.28 3.60
C ARG A 51 26.66 -3.34 3.14
N ALA A 52 26.93 -4.11 2.09
CA ALA A 52 28.26 -4.29 1.52
C ALA A 52 28.63 -3.14 0.55
N ALA A 53 27.65 -2.65 -0.21
CA ALA A 53 27.85 -1.51 -1.11
C ALA A 53 26.56 -0.68 -1.28
N ARG A 54 26.74 0.60 -1.61
CA ARG A 54 25.68 1.52 -2.03
C ARG A 54 26.25 2.45 -3.09
N ARG A 55 25.63 2.51 -4.26
CA ARG A 55 26.01 3.45 -5.32
C ARG A 55 24.78 4.05 -6.00
N VAL A 56 24.94 5.29 -6.46
CA VAL A 56 23.99 5.92 -7.37
C VAL A 56 24.32 5.48 -8.78
N VAL A 57 23.32 5.02 -9.53
CA VAL A 57 23.42 4.57 -10.91
C VAL A 57 22.43 5.37 -11.75
N PRO A 58 22.88 6.28 -12.63
CA PRO A 58 22.00 6.95 -13.59
C PRO A 58 21.17 5.95 -14.40
N VAL A 59 19.94 6.31 -14.78
CA VAL A 59 19.06 5.42 -15.56
C VAL A 59 19.75 4.96 -16.85
N ALA A 60 20.43 5.87 -17.55
CA ALA A 60 21.14 5.59 -18.80
C ALA A 60 22.33 4.61 -18.62
N GLU A 61 22.92 4.54 -17.43
CA GLU A 61 24.10 3.72 -17.15
C GLU A 61 23.75 2.33 -16.60
N LEU A 62 22.48 2.07 -16.28
CA LEU A 62 22.06 0.81 -15.69
C LEU A 62 22.42 -0.43 -16.55
N PRO A 63 22.27 -0.43 -17.89
CA PRO A 63 22.67 -1.57 -18.72
C PRO A 63 24.15 -1.92 -18.58
N SER A 64 25.04 -0.92 -18.68
CA SER A 64 26.49 -1.12 -18.52
C SER A 64 26.84 -1.63 -17.11
N VAL A 65 26.18 -1.07 -16.09
CA VAL A 65 26.31 -1.54 -14.70
C VAL A 65 25.87 -2.99 -14.54
N ALA A 66 24.84 -3.44 -15.26
CA ALA A 66 24.37 -4.82 -15.23
C ALA A 66 25.38 -5.79 -15.86
N GLU A 67 26.13 -5.38 -16.88
CA GLU A 67 27.21 -6.19 -17.48
C GLU A 67 28.40 -6.39 -16.53
N GLU A 68 28.64 -5.46 -15.61
CA GLU A 68 29.75 -5.50 -14.65
C GLU A 68 29.49 -6.39 -13.42
N VAL A 69 28.23 -6.71 -13.13
CA VAL A 69 27.84 -7.42 -11.90
C VAL A 69 27.32 -8.81 -12.19
N ALA A 70 27.66 -9.77 -11.32
CA ALA A 70 27.26 -11.16 -11.51
C ALA A 70 25.74 -11.39 -11.54
N GLN A 71 24.98 -10.51 -10.88
CA GLN A 71 23.51 -10.55 -10.82
C GLN A 71 22.85 -9.60 -11.85
N GLY A 72 23.51 -9.34 -12.99
CA GLY A 72 23.07 -8.39 -14.01
C GLY A 72 21.63 -8.59 -14.49
N GLU A 73 21.24 -9.84 -14.79
CA GLU A 73 19.86 -10.13 -15.23
C GLU A 73 18.83 -9.80 -14.16
N ALA A 74 19.10 -10.16 -12.89
CA ALA A 74 18.21 -9.84 -11.78
C ALA A 74 18.10 -8.32 -11.57
N LEU A 75 19.19 -7.59 -11.79
CA LEU A 75 19.22 -6.13 -11.71
C LEU A 75 18.33 -5.49 -12.78
N LEU A 76 18.41 -5.97 -14.02
CA LEU A 76 17.58 -5.49 -15.13
C LEU A 76 16.10 -5.86 -14.92
N GLU A 77 15.82 -7.04 -14.38
CA GLU A 77 14.45 -7.46 -14.03
C GLU A 77 13.85 -6.57 -12.93
N LEU A 78 14.62 -6.20 -11.90
CA LEU A 78 14.19 -5.23 -10.88
C LEU A 78 13.82 -3.89 -11.51
N ALA A 79 14.67 -3.35 -12.39
CA ALA A 79 14.39 -2.10 -13.09
C ALA A 79 13.14 -2.21 -13.99
N ARG A 80 12.96 -3.34 -14.69
CA ARG A 80 11.75 -3.61 -15.47
C ARG A 80 10.50 -3.60 -14.58
N ARG A 81 10.52 -4.26 -13.42
CA ARG A 81 9.40 -4.26 -12.46
C ARG A 81 9.10 -2.86 -11.92
N ILE A 82 10.13 -2.07 -11.63
CA ILE A 82 10.00 -0.68 -11.16
C ILE A 82 9.26 0.17 -12.20
N SER A 83 9.61 0.05 -13.49
CA SER A 83 9.04 0.90 -14.53
C SER A 83 7.77 0.35 -15.20
N ALA A 84 7.52 -0.96 -15.09
CA ALA A 84 6.35 -1.59 -15.71
C ALA A 84 5.03 -0.93 -15.24
N PRO A 85 4.12 -0.57 -16.17
CA PRO A 85 2.80 -0.08 -15.80
C PRO A 85 2.04 -1.08 -14.93
N ARG A 86 1.36 -0.58 -13.90
CA ARG A 86 0.43 -1.41 -13.13
C ARG A 86 -0.89 -1.53 -13.90
N ALA A 87 -1.25 -2.75 -14.28
CA ALA A 87 -2.48 -3.02 -15.01
C ALA A 87 -3.71 -2.66 -14.15
N PRO A 88 -4.77 -2.07 -14.72
CA PRO A 88 -5.99 -1.78 -13.97
C PRO A 88 -6.67 -3.06 -13.51
N LEU A 89 -7.28 -3.04 -12.32
CA LEU A 89 -8.10 -4.15 -11.84
C LEU A 89 -9.53 -3.98 -12.36
N GLN A 90 -9.97 -4.93 -13.21
CA GLN A 90 -11.36 -5.02 -13.61
C GLN A 90 -12.16 -5.76 -12.53
N LEU A 91 -13.11 -5.07 -11.91
CA LEU A 91 -13.87 -5.49 -10.74
C LEU A 91 -15.37 -5.30 -11.01
N GLY A 92 -15.95 -6.29 -11.72
CA GLY A 92 -17.30 -6.19 -12.24
C GLY A 92 -17.41 -5.10 -13.32
N GLU A 93 -18.34 -4.17 -13.17
CA GLU A 93 -18.52 -3.04 -14.09
C GLU A 93 -17.52 -1.89 -13.86
N ARG A 94 -16.70 -1.98 -12.81
CA ARG A 94 -15.74 -0.93 -12.43
C ARG A 94 -14.31 -1.34 -12.74
N ALA A 95 -13.49 -0.33 -13.03
CA ALA A 95 -12.05 -0.50 -13.19
C ALA A 95 -11.31 0.37 -12.18
N LEU A 96 -10.46 -0.22 -11.36
CA LEU A 96 -9.52 0.51 -10.52
C LEU A 96 -8.23 0.74 -11.31
N ARG A 97 -8.00 1.98 -11.73
CA ARG A 97 -6.86 2.37 -12.56
C ARG A 97 -5.68 2.81 -11.71
N PHE A 98 -4.48 2.43 -12.13
CA PHE A 98 -3.23 2.71 -11.43
C PHE A 98 -2.27 3.64 -12.19
N ASP A 99 -2.79 4.37 -13.17
CA ASP A 99 -2.08 5.43 -13.90
C ASP A 99 -1.92 6.73 -13.07
N GLN A 100 -2.62 6.82 -11.93
CA GLN A 100 -2.53 7.89 -10.93
C GLN A 100 -2.86 7.34 -9.54
N PRO A 101 -2.47 8.04 -8.44
CA PRO A 101 -2.87 7.67 -7.09
C PRO A 101 -4.40 7.72 -6.91
N GLN A 102 -4.96 6.66 -6.35
CA GLN A 102 -6.37 6.53 -6.01
C GLN A 102 -6.57 6.67 -4.50
N VAL A 103 -7.72 7.22 -4.09
CA VAL A 103 -8.07 7.34 -2.67
C VAL A 103 -8.89 6.13 -2.23
N MET A 104 -8.48 5.51 -1.12
CA MET A 104 -9.20 4.44 -0.45
C MET A 104 -9.72 4.97 0.89
N GLY A 105 -11.04 5.16 1.01
CA GLY A 105 -11.68 5.72 2.19
C GLY A 105 -11.89 4.68 3.28
N ILE A 106 -11.46 4.98 4.52
CA ILE A 106 -11.60 4.08 5.66
C ILE A 106 -12.99 4.21 6.27
N LEU A 107 -13.79 3.14 6.22
CA LEU A 107 -15.08 3.03 6.89
C LEU A 107 -15.02 1.98 8.01
N ASN A 108 -14.74 2.43 9.24
CA ASN A 108 -14.76 1.57 10.41
C ASN A 108 -16.22 1.37 10.88
N VAL A 109 -16.69 0.12 10.86
CA VAL A 109 -18.01 -0.30 11.36
C VAL A 109 -17.84 -0.89 12.75
N THR A 110 -17.32 -0.07 13.67
CA THR A 110 -17.12 -0.42 15.08
C THR A 110 -18.09 0.39 15.96
N PRO A 111 -18.42 -0.08 17.17
CA PRO A 111 -19.30 0.66 18.08
C PRO A 111 -18.78 2.09 18.38
N ASP A 112 -17.46 2.24 18.42
CA ASP A 112 -16.77 3.46 18.88
C ASP A 112 -16.42 4.46 17.76
N SER A 113 -16.65 4.12 16.48
CA SER A 113 -16.16 4.93 15.34
C SER A 113 -17.07 6.10 14.96
N PHE A 114 -18.29 6.16 15.51
CA PHE A 114 -19.19 7.29 15.31
C PHE A 114 -19.31 8.05 16.62
N SER A 115 -18.93 9.34 16.60
CA SER A 115 -18.90 10.27 17.75
C SER A 115 -20.27 10.53 18.41
N ASP A 116 -21.30 9.77 18.05
CA ASP A 116 -22.66 9.83 18.60
C ASP A 116 -22.99 8.69 19.58
N GLY A 117 -21.98 7.96 20.08
CA GLY A 117 -22.11 7.07 21.24
C GLY A 117 -22.82 5.75 20.95
N GLY A 118 -22.22 4.88 20.14
CA GLY A 118 -22.57 3.45 20.09
C GLY A 118 -23.89 3.07 19.40
N LYS A 119 -24.65 4.03 18.85
CA LYS A 119 -25.99 3.80 18.27
C LYS A 119 -26.02 3.20 16.85
N HIS A 120 -24.87 2.77 16.29
CA HIS A 120 -24.77 2.39 14.87
C HIS A 120 -24.27 0.99 14.57
N ILE A 121 -24.05 0.13 15.58
CA ILE A 121 -24.01 -1.33 15.33
C ILE A 121 -25.32 -1.75 14.60
N ASP A 122 -26.43 -1.07 14.92
CA ASP A 122 -27.75 -1.31 14.35
C ASP A 122 -28.09 -0.40 13.14
N ASN A 123 -27.11 0.31 12.55
CA ASN A 123 -27.38 1.22 11.43
C ASN A 123 -26.50 0.97 10.19
N PRO A 124 -26.65 -0.19 9.53
CA PRO A 124 -25.93 -0.47 8.29
C PRO A 124 -26.29 0.50 7.16
N ALA A 125 -27.48 1.11 7.20
CA ALA A 125 -27.88 2.14 6.23
C ALA A 125 -27.07 3.43 6.40
N GLY A 126 -26.87 3.89 7.64
CA GLY A 126 -26.05 5.08 7.93
C GLY A 126 -24.58 4.88 7.62
N ALA A 127 -24.01 3.71 7.98
CA ALA A 127 -22.64 3.37 7.62
C ALA A 127 -22.43 3.33 6.09
N ALA A 128 -23.36 2.70 5.36
CA ALA A 128 -23.33 2.72 3.89
C ALA A 128 -23.49 4.13 3.33
N GLY A 129 -24.36 4.97 3.92
CA GLY A 129 -24.49 6.39 3.58
C GLY A 129 -23.16 7.14 3.68
N ALA A 130 -22.44 6.97 4.80
CA ALA A 130 -21.13 7.59 4.98
C ALA A 130 -20.10 7.11 3.93
N GLY A 131 -20.13 5.83 3.55
CA GLY A 131 -19.27 5.33 2.47
C GLY A 131 -19.65 5.87 1.08
N MET A 132 -20.94 6.12 0.83
CA MET A 132 -21.38 6.79 -0.39
C MET A 132 -20.95 8.27 -0.41
N ASP A 133 -20.98 8.95 0.74
CA ASP A 133 -20.46 10.32 0.88
C ASP A 133 -18.95 10.37 0.61
N MET A 134 -18.18 9.39 1.12
CA MET A 134 -16.76 9.25 0.78
C MET A 134 -16.55 9.03 -0.72
N SER A 135 -17.38 8.21 -1.37
CA SER A 135 -17.31 7.99 -2.82
C SER A 135 -17.56 9.31 -3.58
N ALA A 136 -18.57 10.08 -3.17
CA ALA A 136 -18.85 11.40 -3.74
C ALA A 136 -17.71 12.41 -3.49
N ALA A 137 -17.03 12.33 -2.34
CA ALA A 137 -15.87 13.16 -2.03
C ALA A 137 -14.62 12.82 -2.87
N GLY A 138 -14.57 11.62 -3.45
CA GLY A 138 -13.51 11.21 -4.38
C GLY A 138 -12.79 9.92 -4.00
N ALA A 139 -13.30 9.13 -3.06
CA ALA A 139 -12.78 7.78 -2.82
C ALA A 139 -13.10 6.88 -4.03
N ALA A 140 -12.07 6.22 -4.56
CA ALA A 140 -12.21 5.20 -5.60
C ALA A 140 -12.59 3.84 -5.00
N VAL A 141 -12.20 3.59 -3.75
CA VAL A 141 -12.46 2.37 -2.98
C VAL A 141 -12.95 2.75 -1.59
N ILE A 142 -13.96 2.06 -1.07
CA ILE A 142 -14.36 2.12 0.34
C ILE A 142 -13.85 0.87 1.03
N ASP A 143 -13.04 1.04 2.07
CA ASP A 143 -12.45 -0.04 2.85
C ASP A 143 -13.21 -0.22 4.17
N VAL A 144 -13.93 -1.32 4.26
CA VAL A 144 -14.86 -1.61 5.35
C VAL A 144 -14.17 -2.50 6.37
N GLY A 145 -14.04 -2.07 7.62
CA GLY A 145 -13.45 -2.85 8.71
C GLY A 145 -14.41 -3.02 9.88
N GLY A 146 -14.60 -4.26 10.35
CA GLY A 146 -15.47 -4.58 11.50
C GLY A 146 -14.72 -4.78 12.83
N GLU A 147 -13.39 -4.89 12.76
CA GLU A 147 -12.48 -5.08 13.88
C GLU A 147 -11.45 -3.95 13.96
N SER A 148 -11.22 -3.43 15.18
CA SER A 148 -10.16 -2.45 15.40
C SER A 148 -8.80 -3.15 15.46
N THR A 149 -7.89 -2.77 14.57
CA THR A 149 -6.50 -3.27 14.58
C THR A 149 -5.57 -2.37 15.42
N ARG A 150 -6.11 -1.54 16.32
CA ARG A 150 -5.33 -0.64 17.18
C ARG A 150 -4.63 -1.44 18.29
N PRO A 151 -3.47 -0.98 18.82
CA PRO A 151 -2.83 -1.63 19.96
C PRO A 151 -3.79 -1.80 21.14
N GLY A 152 -3.89 -3.03 21.65
CA GLY A 152 -4.73 -3.35 22.82
C GLY A 152 -6.22 -3.51 22.56
N ALA A 153 -6.68 -3.47 21.30
CA ALA A 153 -8.07 -3.78 20.97
C ALA A 153 -8.36 -5.28 21.18
N GLU A 154 -9.53 -5.58 21.74
CA GLU A 154 -10.00 -6.97 21.87
C GLU A 154 -10.34 -7.58 20.51
N THR A 155 -10.03 -8.86 20.35
CA THR A 155 -10.43 -9.62 19.16
C THR A 155 -11.94 -9.79 19.13
N VAL A 156 -12.55 -9.50 17.99
CA VAL A 156 -13.99 -9.66 17.76
C VAL A 156 -14.26 -11.08 17.26
N TRP A 157 -15.31 -11.75 17.74
CA TRP A 157 -15.69 -13.05 17.18
C TRP A 157 -16.10 -12.91 15.71
N GLU A 158 -15.75 -13.88 14.87
CA GLU A 158 -15.95 -13.78 13.42
C GLU A 158 -17.42 -13.52 13.03
N GLY A 159 -18.39 -14.14 13.72
CA GLY A 159 -19.81 -13.91 13.43
C GLY A 159 -20.28 -12.50 13.78
N ASP A 160 -19.72 -11.89 14.82
CA ASP A 160 -20.02 -10.49 15.16
C ASP A 160 -19.42 -9.52 14.12
N GLU A 161 -18.21 -9.81 13.62
CA GLU A 161 -17.59 -9.04 12.56
C GLU A 161 -18.35 -9.16 11.24
N ILE A 162 -18.83 -10.36 10.89
CA ILE A 162 -19.71 -10.61 9.74
C ILE A 162 -21.02 -9.83 9.88
N ALA A 163 -21.68 -9.91 11.04
CA ALA A 163 -22.95 -9.22 11.30
C ALA A 163 -22.82 -7.69 11.15
N ARG A 164 -21.66 -7.13 11.48
CA ARG A 164 -21.36 -5.70 11.31
C ARG A 164 -21.08 -5.33 9.86
N THR A 165 -20.26 -6.12 9.17
CA THR A 165 -19.69 -5.73 7.87
C THR A 165 -20.55 -6.13 6.68
N ALA A 166 -21.09 -7.35 6.64
CA ALA A 166 -21.79 -7.87 5.47
C ALA A 166 -22.99 -7.01 5.02
N PRO A 167 -23.87 -6.52 5.92
CA PRO A 167 -24.98 -5.65 5.50
C PRO A 167 -24.53 -4.28 4.97
N VAL A 168 -23.38 -3.77 5.43
CA VAL A 168 -22.80 -2.50 4.95
C VAL A 168 -22.19 -2.71 3.57
N VAL A 169 -21.42 -3.79 3.39
CA VAL A 169 -20.84 -4.19 2.10
C VAL A 169 -21.93 -4.34 1.04
N GLU A 170 -22.98 -5.12 1.31
CA GLU A 170 -24.08 -5.36 0.37
C GLU A 170 -24.74 -4.04 -0.10
N ARG A 171 -24.96 -3.10 0.83
CA ARG A 171 -25.56 -1.79 0.54
C ARG A 171 -24.63 -0.91 -0.29
N LEU A 172 -23.35 -0.86 0.04
CA LEU A 172 -22.36 -0.09 -0.70
C LEU A 172 -22.21 -0.60 -2.13
N VAL A 173 -22.12 -1.91 -2.32
CA VAL A 173 -22.01 -2.56 -3.63
C VAL A 173 -23.28 -2.28 -4.46
N ARG A 174 -24.48 -2.40 -3.88
CA ARG A 174 -25.73 -2.03 -4.55
C ARG A 174 -25.81 -0.54 -4.90
N GLY A 175 -25.22 0.33 -4.08
CA GLY A 175 -25.04 1.76 -4.37
C GLY A 175 -23.98 2.02 -5.45
N GLY A 176 -23.28 0.98 -5.90
CA GLY A 176 -22.25 1.01 -6.91
C GLY A 176 -20.85 1.17 -6.34
N ALA A 177 -20.61 1.39 -5.05
CA ALA A 177 -19.24 1.58 -4.55
C ALA A 177 -18.34 0.35 -4.83
N LEU A 178 -17.05 0.61 -5.12
CA LEU A 178 -16.04 -0.44 -5.11
C LEU A 178 -15.62 -0.65 -3.65
N VAL A 179 -15.86 -1.85 -3.14
CA VAL A 179 -15.67 -2.19 -1.73
C VAL A 179 -14.48 -3.12 -1.52
N SER A 180 -13.62 -2.76 -0.58
CA SER A 180 -12.60 -3.60 0.03
C SER A 180 -13.07 -4.02 1.43
N ILE A 181 -12.78 -5.25 1.83
CA ILE A 181 -12.99 -5.74 3.20
C ILE A 181 -11.66 -5.79 3.95
N ASP A 182 -11.53 -5.02 5.04
CA ASP A 182 -10.38 -5.02 5.95
C ASP A 182 -10.60 -6.10 7.03
N THR A 183 -10.02 -7.28 6.79
CA THR A 183 -10.13 -8.41 7.73
C THR A 183 -8.98 -9.40 7.54
N ARG A 184 -8.73 -10.17 8.59
CA ARG A 184 -7.72 -11.24 8.67
C ARG A 184 -8.32 -12.63 8.86
N LYS A 185 -9.66 -12.73 8.90
CA LYS A 185 -10.40 -13.97 9.20
C LYS A 185 -11.05 -14.49 7.93
N ALA A 186 -10.81 -15.75 7.60
CA ALA A 186 -11.30 -16.32 6.34
C ALA A 186 -12.83 -16.33 6.28
N GLY A 187 -13.52 -16.60 7.40
CA GLY A 187 -14.99 -16.55 7.45
C GLY A 187 -15.58 -15.16 7.13
N VAL A 188 -14.89 -14.09 7.55
CA VAL A 188 -15.29 -12.71 7.22
C VAL A 188 -15.00 -12.39 5.77
N MET A 189 -13.86 -12.85 5.22
CA MET A 189 -13.55 -12.73 3.79
C MET A 189 -14.63 -13.40 2.94
N GLU A 190 -14.97 -14.65 3.24
CA GLU A 190 -16.00 -15.44 2.55
C GLU A 190 -17.36 -14.70 2.56
N ALA A 191 -17.81 -14.24 3.73
CA ALA A 191 -19.08 -13.54 3.86
C ALA A 191 -19.10 -12.18 3.14
N ALA A 192 -18.01 -11.41 3.19
CA ALA A 192 -17.92 -10.13 2.51
C ALA A 192 -17.87 -10.30 0.98
N LEU A 193 -17.13 -11.29 0.47
CA LEU A 193 -17.12 -11.64 -0.95
C LEU A 193 -18.49 -12.11 -1.43
N ALA A 194 -19.20 -12.93 -0.63
CA ALA A 194 -20.58 -13.33 -0.92
C ALA A 194 -21.55 -12.13 -0.93
N ALA A 195 -21.30 -11.10 -0.12
CA ALA A 195 -22.03 -9.84 -0.12
C ALA A 195 -21.64 -8.88 -1.28
N GLY A 196 -20.63 -9.24 -2.09
CA GLY A 196 -20.20 -8.50 -3.27
C GLY A 196 -18.95 -7.63 -3.09
N ALA A 197 -18.19 -7.78 -1.99
CA ALA A 197 -16.89 -7.12 -1.87
C ALA A 197 -15.97 -7.51 -3.03
N HIS A 198 -15.08 -6.60 -3.42
CA HIS A 198 -14.24 -6.74 -4.60
C HIS A 198 -12.78 -7.06 -4.26
N ILE A 199 -12.30 -6.58 -3.11
CA ILE A 199 -10.90 -6.67 -2.68
C ILE A 199 -10.86 -7.17 -1.24
N VAL A 200 -9.91 -8.06 -0.93
CA VAL A 200 -9.55 -8.39 0.46
C VAL A 200 -8.35 -7.54 0.86
N ASN A 201 -8.44 -6.82 1.97
CA ASN A 201 -7.34 -6.08 2.57
C ASN A 201 -6.95 -6.76 3.89
N ASP A 202 -5.79 -7.41 3.93
CA ASP A 202 -5.39 -8.20 5.10
C ASP A 202 -4.08 -7.67 5.72
N VAL A 203 -4.24 -7.11 6.93
CA VAL A 203 -3.13 -6.62 7.77
C VAL A 203 -2.15 -7.72 8.24
N ALA A 204 -2.55 -8.99 8.13
CA ALA A 204 -1.73 -10.16 8.42
C ALA A 204 -1.24 -10.88 7.14
N ALA A 205 -1.53 -10.33 5.95
CA ALA A 205 -1.14 -10.90 4.66
C ALA A 205 -1.44 -12.39 4.52
N LEU A 206 -2.65 -12.81 4.92
CA LEU A 206 -3.16 -14.18 4.84
C LEU A 206 -2.40 -15.18 5.73
N LEU A 207 -1.78 -14.71 6.83
CA LEU A 207 -1.05 -15.54 7.79
C LEU A 207 -1.76 -15.72 9.13
N TRP A 208 -2.87 -15.00 9.38
CA TRP A 208 -3.62 -15.10 10.63
C TRP A 208 -4.52 -16.35 10.64
N ASP A 209 -5.36 -16.51 9.62
CA ASP A 209 -6.22 -17.68 9.41
C ASP A 209 -5.61 -18.53 8.29
N ASP A 210 -5.28 -19.78 8.58
CA ASP A 210 -4.61 -20.67 7.63
C ASP A 210 -5.48 -20.96 6.38
N ARG A 211 -6.81 -20.72 6.44
CA ARG A 211 -7.71 -20.83 5.28
C ARG A 211 -7.70 -19.61 4.35
N ALA A 212 -7.18 -18.46 4.80
CA ALA A 212 -7.35 -17.18 4.10
C ALA A 212 -6.74 -17.18 2.69
N ILE A 213 -5.60 -17.88 2.52
CA ILE A 213 -4.94 -17.99 1.22
C ILE A 213 -5.79 -18.75 0.19
N ASP A 214 -6.47 -19.82 0.63
CA ASP A 214 -7.33 -20.63 -0.22
C ASP A 214 -8.62 -19.87 -0.58
N VAL A 215 -9.14 -19.06 0.34
CA VAL A 215 -10.30 -18.19 0.07
C VAL A 215 -9.98 -17.16 -1.02
N VAL A 216 -8.83 -16.48 -0.92
CA VAL A 216 -8.40 -15.50 -1.94
C VAL A 216 -8.09 -16.18 -3.26
N ALA A 217 -7.38 -17.31 -3.25
CA ALA A 217 -7.06 -18.07 -4.46
C ALA A 217 -8.34 -18.60 -5.15
N GLY A 218 -9.27 -19.17 -4.40
CA GLY A 218 -10.52 -19.74 -4.91
C GLY A 218 -11.50 -18.68 -5.43
N SER A 219 -11.54 -17.50 -4.83
CA SER A 219 -12.38 -16.39 -5.30
C SER A 219 -11.77 -15.62 -6.48
N GLY A 220 -10.44 -15.65 -6.61
CA GLY A 220 -9.70 -14.86 -7.58
C GLY A 220 -9.79 -13.36 -7.33
N CYS A 221 -10.24 -12.90 -6.15
CA CYS A 221 -10.30 -11.47 -5.83
C CYS A 221 -8.88 -10.88 -5.69
N PRO A 222 -8.67 -9.60 -6.00
CA PRO A 222 -7.45 -8.91 -5.58
C PRO A 222 -7.27 -8.91 -4.06
N VAL A 223 -6.01 -8.88 -3.63
CA VAL A 223 -5.64 -8.88 -2.22
C VAL A 223 -4.57 -7.84 -1.91
N VAL A 224 -4.74 -7.11 -0.82
CA VAL A 224 -3.69 -6.26 -0.23
C VAL A 224 -2.97 -7.06 0.85
N LEU A 225 -1.67 -7.24 0.68
CA LEU A 225 -0.78 -7.91 1.62
C LEU A 225 0.00 -6.86 2.41
N MET A 226 -0.34 -6.67 3.67
CA MET A 226 0.39 -5.73 4.53
C MET A 226 1.49 -6.42 5.33
N HIS A 227 2.64 -5.77 5.42
CA HIS A 227 3.68 -6.18 6.35
C HIS A 227 3.34 -5.80 7.80
N SER A 228 3.28 -6.83 8.65
CA SER A 228 3.27 -6.71 10.10
C SER A 228 4.32 -7.64 10.73
N PRO A 229 5.02 -7.21 11.81
CA PRO A 229 6.16 -7.97 12.32
C PRO A 229 5.84 -9.33 12.98
N ASP A 230 4.64 -9.50 13.55
CA ASP A 230 4.17 -10.81 14.03
C ASP A 230 2.71 -11.02 13.59
N PRO A 231 2.47 -11.46 12.35
CA PRO A 231 1.13 -11.60 11.79
C PRO A 231 0.23 -12.53 12.62
N LYS A 232 0.80 -13.53 13.31
CA LYS A 232 0.05 -14.51 14.12
C LYS A 232 -0.26 -14.02 15.53
N LYS A 233 0.52 -13.09 16.10
CA LYS A 233 0.22 -12.47 17.40
C LYS A 233 -0.37 -11.07 17.30
N GLY A 234 -0.63 -10.61 16.08
CA GLY A 234 -1.19 -9.30 15.79
C GLY A 234 -0.10 -8.27 15.44
N PRO A 235 -0.50 -7.13 14.84
CA PRO A 235 0.42 -6.34 14.03
C PRO A 235 1.44 -5.50 14.82
N HIS A 236 1.55 -5.72 16.14
CA HIS A 236 2.39 -4.96 17.07
C HIS A 236 3.44 -5.80 17.82
N GLY A 237 3.60 -7.09 17.52
CA GLY A 237 4.69 -7.92 18.09
C GLY A 237 5.95 -7.84 17.24
N GLY A 238 7.12 -7.49 17.80
CA GLY A 238 8.39 -7.50 17.06
C GLY A 238 9.59 -7.01 17.89
N SER A 239 10.79 -7.48 17.56
CA SER A 239 12.06 -7.16 18.26
C SER A 239 12.86 -6.00 17.63
N GLY A 240 12.21 -5.18 16.79
CA GLY A 240 12.87 -4.14 15.99
C GLY A 240 13.57 -4.70 14.75
N TYR A 241 14.03 -3.79 13.87
CA TYR A 241 14.69 -4.11 12.61
C TYR A 241 16.12 -3.56 12.61
N ARG A 242 17.04 -4.23 11.92
CA ARG A 242 18.39 -3.70 11.66
C ARG A 242 18.36 -2.74 10.46
N ASP A 243 17.70 -3.16 9.39
CA ASP A 243 17.38 -2.32 8.23
C ASP A 243 15.87 -2.47 7.92
N PRO A 244 15.01 -1.62 8.50
CA PRO A 244 13.56 -1.75 8.38
C PRO A 244 13.07 -1.69 6.93
N LEU A 245 13.79 -1.01 6.04
CA LEU A 245 13.42 -0.88 4.65
C LEU A 245 13.63 -2.20 3.89
N VAL A 246 14.84 -2.75 3.99
CA VAL A 246 15.20 -3.98 3.29
C VAL A 246 14.49 -5.20 3.88
N GLU A 247 14.41 -5.29 5.22
CA GLU A 247 13.74 -6.42 5.87
C GLU A 247 12.23 -6.45 5.57
N THR A 248 11.58 -5.28 5.51
CA THR A 248 10.16 -5.20 5.09
C THR A 248 10.00 -5.58 3.61
N TYR A 249 10.93 -5.18 2.74
CA TYR A 249 10.92 -5.54 1.32
C TYR A 249 11.04 -7.06 1.14
N ASP A 250 12.02 -7.68 1.79
CA ASP A 250 12.28 -9.13 1.68
C ASP A 250 11.11 -9.95 2.21
N TRP A 251 10.51 -9.50 3.33
CA TRP A 251 9.32 -10.14 3.87
C TRP A 251 8.13 -10.08 2.91
N LEU A 252 7.88 -8.91 2.32
CA LEU A 252 6.79 -8.74 1.35
C LEU A 252 7.06 -9.53 0.07
N GLU A 253 8.30 -9.58 -0.42
CA GLU A 253 8.66 -10.40 -1.58
C GLU A 253 8.32 -11.88 -1.32
N ALA A 254 8.80 -12.43 -0.21
CA ALA A 254 8.52 -13.82 0.15
C ALA A 254 7.01 -14.08 0.28
N ARG A 255 6.26 -13.13 0.84
CA ARG A 255 4.81 -13.27 0.99
C ARG A 255 4.08 -13.19 -0.34
N VAL A 256 4.45 -12.27 -1.23
CA VAL A 256 3.90 -12.21 -2.59
C VAL A 256 4.18 -13.52 -3.32
N ASP A 257 5.41 -14.03 -3.26
CA ASP A 257 5.79 -15.28 -3.94
C ASP A 257 4.99 -16.48 -3.42
N ALA A 258 4.75 -16.56 -2.11
CA ALA A 258 3.91 -17.60 -1.52
C ALA A 258 2.43 -17.49 -1.95
N VAL A 259 1.89 -16.28 -2.11
CA VAL A 259 0.51 -16.07 -2.61
C VAL A 259 0.41 -16.40 -4.10
N VAL A 260 1.43 -16.06 -4.89
CA VAL A 260 1.51 -16.47 -6.31
C VAL A 260 1.60 -18.00 -6.45
N ALA A 261 2.40 -18.65 -5.60
CA ALA A 261 2.52 -20.12 -5.59
C ALA A 261 1.20 -20.82 -5.23
N ALA A 262 0.32 -20.16 -4.49
CA ALA A 262 -1.03 -20.65 -4.19
C ALA A 262 -2.05 -20.41 -5.34
N GLY A 263 -1.63 -19.79 -6.45
CA GLY A 263 -2.45 -19.64 -7.65
C GLY A 263 -3.05 -18.25 -7.87
N VAL A 264 -2.73 -17.27 -7.04
CA VAL A 264 -3.18 -15.88 -7.25
C VAL A 264 -2.26 -15.18 -8.25
N ASP A 265 -2.83 -14.58 -9.31
CA ASP A 265 -2.07 -13.77 -10.26
C ASP A 265 -1.39 -12.59 -9.53
N ARG A 266 -0.08 -12.38 -9.75
CA ARG A 266 0.67 -11.25 -9.20
C ARG A 266 0.02 -9.90 -9.55
N ALA A 267 -0.62 -9.78 -10.72
CA ALA A 267 -1.32 -8.57 -11.12
C ALA A 267 -2.54 -8.23 -10.22
N ARG A 268 -3.03 -9.20 -9.44
CA ARG A 268 -4.10 -9.06 -8.45
C ARG A 268 -3.59 -8.84 -7.02
N ILE A 269 -2.27 -8.84 -6.81
CA ILE A 269 -1.67 -8.64 -5.49
C ILE A 269 -1.23 -7.18 -5.36
N LEU A 270 -1.62 -6.54 -4.28
CA LEU A 270 -1.13 -5.24 -3.84
C LEU A 270 -0.34 -5.41 -2.54
N ILE A 271 0.61 -4.52 -2.29
CA ILE A 271 1.45 -4.57 -1.08
C ILE A 271 1.32 -3.29 -0.25
N ASP A 272 1.34 -3.42 1.07
CA ASP A 272 1.39 -2.31 2.02
C ASP A 272 2.58 -2.49 2.99
N PRO A 273 3.54 -1.55 3.06
CA PRO A 273 4.66 -1.61 4.00
C PRO A 273 4.26 -1.58 5.50
N GLY A 274 3.00 -1.29 5.80
CA GLY A 274 2.41 -1.34 7.14
C GLY A 274 2.88 -0.20 8.04
N ILE A 275 2.72 1.05 7.58
CA ILE A 275 3.09 2.23 8.36
C ILE A 275 2.28 2.31 9.66
N GLY A 276 2.98 2.40 10.78
CA GLY A 276 2.42 2.49 12.13
C GLY A 276 2.05 1.14 12.77
N PHE A 277 2.32 0.01 12.10
CA PHE A 277 2.04 -1.34 12.60
C PHE A 277 3.32 -2.01 13.10
N GLY A 278 3.47 -2.05 14.43
CA GLY A 278 4.58 -2.74 15.12
C GLY A 278 5.98 -2.17 14.86
N LYS A 279 6.04 -0.92 14.41
CA LYS A 279 7.28 -0.26 13.95
C LYS A 279 7.60 0.95 14.82
N ALA A 280 8.87 1.16 15.14
CA ALA A 280 9.32 2.36 15.83
C ALA A 280 9.16 3.60 14.94
N LEU A 281 9.26 4.79 15.53
CA LEU A 281 9.17 6.04 14.76
C LEU A 281 10.26 6.10 13.66
N SER A 282 11.49 5.73 14.01
CA SER A 282 12.62 5.63 13.06
C SER A 282 12.34 4.68 11.90
N ASP A 283 11.73 3.53 12.18
CA ASP A 283 11.44 2.51 11.17
C ASP A 283 10.40 3.01 10.17
N ASN A 284 9.34 3.64 10.67
CA ASN A 284 8.32 4.24 9.82
C ASN A 284 8.90 5.36 8.94
N LEU A 285 9.79 6.19 9.49
CA LEU A 285 10.47 7.24 8.72
C LEU A 285 11.39 6.64 7.65
N ALA A 286 12.11 5.57 7.95
CA ALA A 286 12.95 4.87 6.97
C ALA A 286 12.10 4.28 5.82
N LEU A 287 10.96 3.67 6.14
CA LEU A 287 10.02 3.16 5.14
C LEU A 287 9.43 4.26 4.26
N LEU A 288 9.00 5.38 4.85
CA LEU A 288 8.46 6.52 4.10
C LEU A 288 9.52 7.16 3.18
N ASN A 289 10.76 7.28 3.66
CA ASN A 289 11.88 7.77 2.83
C ASN A 289 12.30 6.77 1.75
N GLY A 290 12.05 5.47 1.98
CA GLY A 290 12.40 4.37 1.10
C GLY A 290 11.29 3.88 0.18
N LEU A 291 10.07 4.47 0.23
CA LEU A 291 8.84 3.87 -0.30
C LEU A 291 8.93 3.45 -1.78
N ALA A 292 9.68 4.19 -2.60
CA ALA A 292 9.85 3.88 -4.01
C ALA A 292 10.55 2.52 -4.26
N LEU A 293 11.29 1.97 -3.27
CA LEU A 293 11.93 0.66 -3.35
C LEU A 293 10.90 -0.46 -3.62
N PHE A 294 9.72 -0.36 -3.03
CA PHE A 294 8.71 -1.43 -3.10
C PHE A 294 8.15 -1.66 -4.51
N HIS A 295 8.34 -0.71 -5.44
CA HIS A 295 7.99 -0.93 -6.85
C HIS A 295 8.81 -2.05 -7.51
N GLY A 296 9.96 -2.42 -6.93
CA GLY A 296 10.73 -3.60 -7.35
C GLY A 296 9.99 -4.93 -7.16
N LEU A 297 8.95 -4.98 -6.31
CA LEU A 297 8.11 -6.18 -6.14
C LEU A 297 7.14 -6.41 -7.31
N GLY A 298 7.01 -5.42 -8.21
CA GLY A 298 6.14 -5.49 -9.38
C GLY A 298 4.64 -5.42 -9.06
N CYS A 299 4.27 -5.11 -7.82
CA CYS A 299 2.89 -4.99 -7.36
C CYS A 299 2.48 -3.49 -7.23
N PRO A 300 1.18 -3.14 -7.30
CA PRO A 300 0.69 -1.85 -6.82
C PRO A 300 0.96 -1.68 -5.32
N VAL A 301 1.28 -0.47 -4.90
CA VAL A 301 1.61 -0.11 -3.52
C VAL A 301 0.46 0.66 -2.88
N VAL A 302 0.04 0.20 -1.70
CA VAL A 302 -0.93 0.86 -0.81
C VAL A 302 -0.17 1.58 0.30
N LEU A 303 -0.58 2.81 0.62
CA LEU A 303 -0.05 3.58 1.74
C LEU A 303 -1.15 3.93 2.75
N GLY A 304 -1.14 3.25 3.90
CA GLY A 304 -2.01 3.54 5.05
C GLY A 304 -1.34 4.32 6.17
N ALA A 305 -1.17 5.64 6.01
CA ALA A 305 -0.50 6.50 7.01
C ALA A 305 -1.41 7.52 7.72
N SER A 306 -2.69 7.60 7.33
CA SER A 306 -3.64 8.61 7.81
C SER A 306 -3.89 8.53 9.32
N ARG A 307 -3.76 9.68 10.00
CA ARG A 307 -3.95 9.90 11.45
C ARG A 307 -3.13 8.99 12.38
N LYS A 308 -2.12 8.28 11.85
CA LYS A 308 -1.26 7.35 12.60
C LYS A 308 -0.41 8.08 13.65
N ARG A 309 0.09 7.32 14.64
CA ARG A 309 0.89 7.83 15.76
C ARG A 309 2.15 8.60 15.32
N ILE A 310 2.73 8.27 14.17
CA ILE A 310 3.86 9.02 13.58
C ILE A 310 3.58 10.52 13.45
N VAL A 311 2.36 10.91 13.03
CA VAL A 311 2.00 12.33 12.92
C VAL A 311 1.93 12.98 14.30
N GLY A 312 1.33 12.30 15.28
CA GLY A 312 1.29 12.77 16.66
C GLY A 312 2.69 12.95 17.25
N ALA A 313 3.53 11.91 17.15
CA ALA A 313 4.89 11.91 17.70
C ALA A 313 5.79 13.02 17.13
N LEU A 314 5.60 13.39 15.86
CA LEU A 314 6.34 14.48 15.20
C LEU A 314 5.68 15.85 15.37
N SER A 315 4.46 15.90 15.93
CA SER A 315 3.66 17.12 16.09
C SER A 315 3.17 17.25 17.53
N ASN A 316 4.12 17.23 18.49
CA ASN A 316 3.86 17.47 19.91
C ASN A 316 2.71 16.62 20.51
N GLU A 317 2.67 15.34 20.16
CA GLU A 317 1.63 14.39 20.56
C GLU A 317 0.20 14.84 20.18
N ALA A 318 0.05 15.49 19.01
CA ALA A 318 -1.24 15.92 18.51
C ALA A 318 -2.29 14.79 18.58
N PRO A 319 -3.51 15.05 19.11
CA PRO A 319 -4.57 14.06 19.17
C PRO A 319 -5.04 13.65 17.76
N THR A 320 -5.66 12.48 17.64
CA THR A 320 -5.98 11.84 16.35
C THR A 320 -6.77 12.72 15.38
N ASP A 321 -7.70 13.51 15.90
CA ASP A 321 -8.55 14.47 15.17
C ASP A 321 -7.81 15.72 14.70
N ARG A 322 -6.61 16.01 15.23
CA ARG A 322 -5.77 17.15 14.85
C ARG A 322 -4.57 16.77 13.99
N ARG A 323 -4.62 15.61 13.32
CA ARG A 323 -3.53 15.06 12.49
C ARG A 323 -3.73 15.26 10.98
N LEU A 324 -4.70 16.06 10.55
CA LEU A 324 -5.01 16.27 9.13
C LEU A 324 -3.80 16.73 8.32
N GLY A 325 -3.16 17.85 8.72
CA GLY A 325 -2.04 18.42 7.97
C GLY A 325 -0.87 17.45 7.77
N GLY A 326 -0.48 16.72 8.83
CA GLY A 326 0.55 15.69 8.72
C GLY A 326 0.11 14.48 7.90
N SER A 327 -1.18 14.11 7.94
CA SER A 327 -1.71 13.02 7.11
C SER A 327 -1.68 13.37 5.62
N LEU A 328 -2.02 14.61 5.26
CA LEU A 328 -1.92 15.10 3.88
C LEU A 328 -0.47 15.15 3.40
N ALA A 329 0.48 15.56 4.25
CA ALA A 329 1.90 15.52 3.92
C ALA A 329 2.39 14.10 3.59
N LEU A 330 1.95 13.10 4.37
CA LEU A 330 2.27 11.69 4.12
C LEU A 330 1.57 11.15 2.85
N ALA A 331 0.34 11.57 2.57
CA ALA A 331 -0.36 11.21 1.33
C ALA A 331 0.37 11.75 0.08
N LEU A 332 0.77 13.03 0.10
CA LEU A 332 1.54 13.63 -1.00
C LEU A 332 2.90 12.95 -1.17
N LYS A 333 3.57 12.59 -0.06
CA LYS A 333 4.80 11.79 -0.12
C LYS A 333 4.59 10.45 -0.83
N GLY A 334 3.47 9.78 -0.57
CA GLY A 334 3.06 8.57 -1.28
C GLY A 334 2.92 8.82 -2.78
N ALA A 335 2.18 9.87 -3.15
CA ALA A 335 1.97 10.24 -4.55
C ALA A 335 3.29 10.54 -5.28
N GLU A 336 4.19 11.31 -4.67
CA GLU A 336 5.53 11.61 -5.20
C GLU A 336 6.37 10.34 -5.40
N PHE A 337 6.20 9.33 -4.55
CA PHE A 337 6.90 8.05 -4.64
C PHE A 337 6.08 6.96 -5.35
N GLY A 338 5.03 7.36 -6.09
CA GLY A 338 4.32 6.52 -7.04
C GLY A 338 3.35 5.51 -6.42
N THR A 339 2.87 5.70 -5.19
CA THR A 339 1.86 4.80 -4.60
C THR A 339 0.56 4.85 -5.39
N GLN A 340 -0.01 3.67 -5.68
CA GLN A 340 -1.23 3.53 -6.46
C GLN A 340 -2.49 3.76 -5.64
N LEU A 341 -2.49 3.43 -4.35
CA LEU A 341 -3.62 3.59 -3.44
C LEU A 341 -3.18 4.25 -2.14
N ILE A 342 -3.92 5.27 -1.72
CA ILE A 342 -3.66 6.01 -0.47
C ILE A 342 -4.89 5.83 0.43
N ARG A 343 -4.69 5.13 1.54
CA ARG A 343 -5.75 4.74 2.48
C ARG A 343 -5.92 5.80 3.58
N VAL A 344 -7.07 6.47 3.62
CA VAL A 344 -7.29 7.69 4.42
C VAL A 344 -8.64 7.77 5.13
N HIS A 345 -8.67 8.51 6.23
CA HIS A 345 -9.92 8.94 6.88
C HIS A 345 -10.49 10.20 6.23
N ASP A 346 -9.63 11.19 5.95
CA ASP A 346 -9.97 12.52 5.43
C ASP A 346 -10.02 12.50 3.88
N VAL A 347 -11.08 11.90 3.33
CA VAL A 347 -11.20 11.61 1.89
C VAL A 347 -11.22 12.88 1.04
N PHE A 348 -12.07 13.85 1.39
CA PHE A 348 -12.24 15.07 0.60
C PHE A 348 -10.92 15.86 0.49
N GLU A 349 -10.25 16.07 1.62
CA GLU A 349 -9.00 16.83 1.71
C GLU A 349 -7.88 16.12 0.96
N THR A 350 -7.81 14.78 1.08
CA THR A 350 -6.81 13.99 0.36
C THR A 350 -7.07 14.04 -1.15
N ALA A 351 -8.32 13.86 -1.59
CA ALA A 351 -8.70 13.94 -3.00
C ALA A 351 -8.42 15.33 -3.58
N GLN A 352 -8.70 16.40 -2.82
CA GLN A 352 -8.36 17.76 -3.21
C GLN A 352 -6.84 17.93 -3.38
N ALA A 353 -6.03 17.49 -2.40
CA ALA A 353 -4.58 17.59 -2.48
C ALA A 353 -4.01 16.83 -3.69
N LEU A 354 -4.52 15.62 -3.96
CA LEU A 354 -4.09 14.82 -5.11
C LEU A 354 -4.52 15.42 -6.46
N ARG A 355 -5.68 16.08 -6.54
CA ARG A 355 -6.10 16.81 -7.75
C ARG A 355 -5.16 17.98 -8.06
N VAL A 356 -4.75 18.74 -7.03
CA VAL A 356 -3.76 19.82 -7.18
C VAL A 356 -2.40 19.26 -7.60
N TRP A 357 -1.93 18.22 -6.91
CA TRP A 357 -0.70 17.51 -7.27
C TRP A 357 -0.70 17.01 -8.71
N ARG A 358 -1.82 16.41 -9.16
CA ARG A 358 -1.97 15.95 -10.54
C ARG A 358 -1.90 17.10 -11.53
N GLY A 359 -2.57 18.23 -11.26
CA GLY A 359 -2.49 19.41 -12.12
C GLY A 359 -1.05 19.91 -12.33
N MET A 360 -0.23 19.87 -11.28
CA MET A 360 1.20 20.21 -11.39
C MET A 360 1.97 19.20 -12.25
N ARG A 361 1.65 17.90 -12.16
CA ARG A 361 2.29 16.86 -12.99
C ARG A 361 1.87 16.94 -14.45
N ASP A 362 0.59 17.17 -14.71
CA ASP A 362 0.06 17.31 -16.08
C ASP A 362 0.68 18.53 -16.78
N ALA A 363 0.80 19.68 -16.09
CA ALA A 363 1.44 20.88 -16.63
C ALA A 363 2.92 20.66 -16.98
N ALA A 364 3.65 19.85 -16.19
CA ALA A 364 5.06 19.56 -16.42
C ALA A 364 5.32 18.75 -17.69
N LEU A 365 4.32 18.01 -18.20
CA LEU A 365 4.44 17.26 -19.47
C LEU A 365 4.30 18.14 -20.71
N THR A 366 3.77 19.36 -20.56
CA THR A 366 3.48 20.27 -21.69
C THR A 366 4.32 21.55 -21.68
N ALA A 367 5.00 21.85 -20.57
CA ALA A 367 5.87 23.01 -20.45
C ALA A 367 7.21 22.75 -21.17
N GLY A 368 7.27 23.15 -22.44
CA GLY A 368 8.48 23.28 -23.25
C GLY A 368 8.80 24.74 -23.53
#